data_AF-A0A5B1CCX7-F1
#
_entry.id   AF-A0A5B1CCX7-F1
#
_cell.length_a   1.000
_cell.length_b   1.000
_cell.length_c   1.000
_cell.angle_alpha   90.00
_cell.angle_beta   90.00
_cell.angle_gamma   90.00
#
_symmetry.space_group_name_H-M   'P 1'
#
loop_
_entity.id
_entity.type
_entity.pdbx_description
1 polymer ?
#
loop_
_entity_poly.entity_id
_entity_poly.type
_entity_poly.pdbx_seq_one_letter_code
_entity_poly.pdbx_strand_id
1 'polypeptide(L)'
;MIREAIIRKIVERDLAGESLLEDEVRSDDELLHAAAIEDFGSWETALEYSGVRARDVGRSRELTPERTAQQLRRLCTTGYDLAAKVNRSRNRPLYEAALRHHGTWRAALTAAGINLANVSRRRPENFDRETMILWIRQREAAGQSLVYSEVCLENRDKAMAIRRTFGSWSKAMEAANIAD
;
A
#
# COMPACT_ATOMS: atom_id res chain seq x y z
N MET A 1 -12.74 7.04 28.81
CA MET A 1 -11.39 7.28 28.23
C MET A 1 -11.12 8.78 28.30
N ILE A 2 -9.88 9.27 28.17
CA ILE A 2 -9.65 10.71 27.96
C ILE A 2 -9.84 10.98 26.45
N ARG A 3 -10.44 12.12 26.06
CA ARG A 3 -10.74 12.51 24.67
C ARG A 3 -9.62 12.21 23.66
N GLU A 4 -8.36 12.42 24.06
CA GLU A 4 -7.17 12.12 23.24
C GLU A 4 -6.97 10.62 22.97
N ALA A 5 -7.29 9.75 23.92
CA ALA A 5 -7.18 8.30 23.78
C ALA A 5 -8.20 7.74 22.78
N ILE A 6 -9.39 8.34 22.69
CA ILE A 6 -10.42 7.97 21.71
C ILE A 6 -9.94 8.33 20.30
N ILE A 7 -9.46 9.56 20.10
CA ILE A 7 -8.86 9.99 18.82
C ILE A 7 -7.73 9.06 18.43
N ARG A 8 -6.82 8.75 19.36
CA ARG A 8 -5.70 7.84 19.11
C ARG A 8 -6.19 6.47 18.65
N LYS A 9 -7.18 5.89 19.31
CA LYS A 9 -7.71 4.57 18.97
C LYS A 9 -8.42 4.55 17.61
N ILE A 10 -9.11 5.63 17.23
CA ILE A 10 -9.70 5.80 15.89
C ILE A 10 -8.61 5.85 14.82
N VAL A 11 -7.56 6.65 15.04
CA VAL A 11 -6.41 6.75 14.11
C VAL A 11 -5.68 5.41 14.02
N GLU A 12 -5.49 4.70 15.12
CA GLU A 12 -4.88 3.36 15.12
C GLU A 12 -5.70 2.37 14.29
N ARG A 13 -7.04 2.38 14.43
CA ARG A 13 -7.96 1.59 13.60
C ARG A 13 -7.80 1.92 12.10
N ASP A 14 -7.75 3.21 11.77
CA ASP A 14 -7.55 3.68 10.38
C ASP A 14 -6.21 3.18 9.80
N LEU A 15 -5.13 3.34 10.56
CA LEU A 15 -3.78 2.92 10.16
C LEU A 15 -3.66 1.39 10.03
N ALA A 16 -4.39 0.63 10.86
CA ALA A 16 -4.51 -0.81 10.77
C ALA A 16 -5.35 -1.27 9.56
N GLY A 17 -6.10 -0.36 8.93
CA GLY A 17 -7.05 -0.66 7.86
C GLY A 17 -8.28 -1.42 8.35
N GLU A 18 -8.57 -1.33 9.64
CA GLU A 18 -9.79 -1.82 10.25
C GLU A 18 -10.96 -0.90 9.91
N SER A 19 -12.19 -1.41 10.01
CA SER A 19 -13.34 -0.61 9.63
C SER A 19 -13.59 0.54 10.61
N LEU A 20 -13.85 1.71 10.06
CA LEU A 20 -14.33 2.89 10.75
C LEU A 20 -15.83 3.12 10.57
N LEU A 21 -16.53 2.21 9.88
CA LEU A 21 -17.98 2.32 9.74
C LEU A 21 -18.65 2.11 11.09
N GLU A 22 -19.55 3.02 11.43
CA GLU A 22 -20.12 3.09 12.76
C GLU A 22 -20.73 1.76 13.21
N ASP A 23 -21.52 1.11 12.36
CA ASP A 23 -22.16 -0.17 12.72
C ASP A 23 -21.15 -1.30 12.93
N GLU A 24 -20.01 -1.29 12.21
CA GLU A 24 -18.95 -2.28 12.42
C GLU A 24 -18.13 -1.97 13.67
N VAL A 25 -17.82 -0.69 13.94
CA VAL A 25 -17.13 -0.30 15.17
C VAL A 25 -18.00 -0.56 16.40
N ARG A 26 -19.31 -0.30 16.30
CA ARG A 26 -20.28 -0.60 17.36
C ARG A 26 -20.30 -2.10 17.70
N SER A 27 -20.11 -2.96 16.70
CA SER A 27 -20.06 -4.42 16.88
C SER A 27 -18.68 -4.93 17.34
N ASP A 28 -17.59 -4.41 16.78
CA ASP A 28 -16.23 -4.90 17.00
C ASP A 28 -15.56 -4.30 18.23
N ASP A 29 -15.90 -3.06 18.58
CA ASP A 29 -15.30 -2.27 19.65
C ASP A 29 -16.34 -1.33 20.27
N GLU A 30 -17.36 -1.94 20.89
CA GLU A 30 -18.48 -1.26 21.54
C GLU A 30 -18.01 -0.18 22.53
N LEU A 31 -16.91 -0.44 23.25
CA LEU A 31 -16.34 0.50 24.22
C LEU A 31 -15.74 1.74 23.56
N LEU A 32 -15.10 1.61 22.40
CA LEU A 32 -14.64 2.75 21.62
C LEU A 32 -15.82 3.54 21.06
N HIS A 33 -16.82 2.86 20.50
CA HIS A 33 -18.01 3.52 19.97
C HIS A 33 -18.74 4.31 21.07
N ALA A 34 -19.08 3.68 22.19
CA ALA A 34 -19.79 4.31 23.30
C ALA A 34 -19.02 5.53 23.85
N ALA A 35 -17.72 5.40 24.06
CA ALA A 35 -16.89 6.50 24.55
C ALA A 35 -16.81 7.67 23.54
N ALA A 36 -16.75 7.38 22.24
CA ALA A 36 -16.74 8.40 21.20
C ALA A 36 -18.08 9.16 21.14
N ILE A 37 -19.22 8.47 21.31
CA ILE A 37 -20.54 9.11 21.41
C ILE A 37 -20.62 10.00 22.65
N GLU A 38 -20.14 9.53 23.80
CA GLU A 38 -20.18 10.28 25.05
C GLU A 38 -19.34 11.57 25.00
N ASP A 39 -18.10 11.50 24.47
CA ASP A 39 -17.15 12.62 24.49
C ASP A 39 -17.27 13.60 23.29
N PHE A 40 -17.77 13.13 22.15
CA PHE A 40 -17.87 13.94 20.91
C PHE A 40 -19.31 14.13 20.42
N GLY A 41 -20.29 13.49 21.05
CA GLY A 41 -21.71 13.58 20.71
C GLY A 41 -22.13 12.72 19.51
N SER A 42 -21.22 12.44 18.58
CA SER A 42 -21.46 11.51 17.47
C SER A 42 -20.18 10.85 16.98
N TRP A 43 -20.31 9.68 16.34
CA TRP A 43 -19.17 8.96 15.74
C TRP A 43 -18.56 9.77 14.58
N GLU A 44 -19.39 10.43 13.77
CA GLU A 44 -18.93 11.34 12.70
C GLU A 44 -18.08 12.48 13.25
N THR A 45 -18.52 13.12 14.33
CA THR A 45 -17.75 14.17 14.99
C THR A 45 -16.43 13.62 15.54
N ALA A 46 -16.43 12.44 16.18
CA ALA A 46 -15.19 11.82 16.66
C ALA A 46 -14.19 11.55 15.52
N LEU A 47 -14.68 11.11 14.36
CA LEU A 47 -13.87 10.94 13.15
C LEU A 47 -13.27 12.28 12.68
N GLU A 48 -14.07 13.34 12.60
CA GLU A 48 -13.59 14.67 12.18
C GLU A 48 -12.48 15.20 13.09
N TYR A 49 -12.66 15.08 14.41
CA TYR A 49 -11.64 15.46 15.39
C TYR A 49 -10.39 14.58 15.33
N SER A 50 -10.51 13.33 14.86
CA SER A 50 -9.38 12.45 14.57
C SER A 50 -8.71 12.71 13.21
N GLY A 51 -9.21 13.68 12.43
CA GLY A 51 -8.69 14.03 11.11
C GLY A 51 -9.22 13.15 9.98
N VAL A 52 -10.18 12.28 10.25
CA VAL A 52 -10.83 11.38 9.29
C VAL A 52 -12.17 12.00 8.86
N ARG A 53 -12.38 12.24 7.57
CA ARG A 53 -13.68 12.73 7.09
C ARG A 53 -14.67 11.56 6.99
N ALA A 54 -15.85 11.68 7.59
CA ALA A 54 -16.88 10.63 7.55
C ALA A 54 -17.29 10.21 6.12
N ARG A 55 -17.29 11.14 5.16
CA ARG A 55 -17.50 10.82 3.73
C ARG A 55 -16.46 9.84 3.16
N ASP A 56 -15.26 9.82 3.73
CA ASP A 56 -14.15 8.96 3.30
C ASP A 56 -14.24 7.57 3.98
N VAL A 57 -14.96 7.46 5.11
CA VAL A 57 -15.24 6.19 5.80
C VAL A 57 -16.18 5.30 4.99
N GLY A 58 -17.26 5.87 4.42
CA GLY A 58 -18.16 5.14 3.51
C GLY A 58 -17.51 4.78 2.16
N ARG A 59 -16.70 5.69 1.61
CA ARG A 59 -15.91 5.47 0.38
C ARG A 59 -14.75 4.49 0.58
N SER A 60 -14.39 4.17 1.82
CA SER A 60 -13.34 3.20 2.16
C SER A 60 -13.70 1.76 1.73
N ARG A 61 -15.00 1.46 1.54
CA ARG A 61 -15.48 0.16 1.05
C ARG A 61 -15.60 0.05 -0.47
N GLU A 62 -15.83 1.16 -1.17
CA GLU A 62 -16.00 1.07 -2.62
C GLU A 62 -14.63 1.04 -3.28
N LEU A 63 -14.28 -0.15 -3.80
CA LEU A 63 -13.12 -0.31 -4.68
C LEU A 63 -13.43 0.39 -6.00
N THR A 64 -13.34 1.72 -6.03
CA THR A 64 -13.36 2.50 -7.27
C THR A 64 -12.18 2.09 -8.16
N PRO A 65 -12.16 2.43 -9.45
CA PRO A 65 -11.00 2.18 -10.31
C PRO A 65 -9.69 2.75 -9.71
N GLU A 66 -9.73 3.95 -9.14
CA GLU A 66 -8.57 4.63 -8.56
C GLU A 66 -8.09 3.93 -7.29
N ARG A 67 -9.00 3.54 -6.40
CA ARG A 67 -8.67 2.78 -5.17
C ARG A 67 -8.16 1.39 -5.49
N THR A 68 -8.75 0.73 -6.48
CA THR A 68 -8.27 -0.56 -7.01
C THR A 68 -6.83 -0.42 -7.50
N ALA A 69 -6.54 0.60 -8.31
CA ALA A 69 -5.19 0.87 -8.79
C ALA A 69 -4.22 1.17 -7.64
N GLN A 70 -4.62 1.98 -6.65
CA GLN A 70 -3.80 2.28 -5.46
C GLN A 70 -3.46 1.01 -4.67
N GLN A 71 -4.42 0.12 -4.46
CA GLN A 71 -4.18 -1.15 -3.77
C GLN A 71 -3.25 -2.06 -4.57
N LEU A 72 -3.42 -2.15 -5.89
CA LEU A 72 -2.51 -2.92 -6.76
C LEU A 72 -1.08 -2.36 -6.71
N ARG A 73 -0.90 -1.04 -6.73
CA ARG A 73 0.41 -0.39 -6.52
C ARG A 73 0.99 -0.76 -5.15
N ARG A 74 0.19 -0.73 -4.08
CA ARG A 74 0.63 -1.16 -2.74
C ARG A 74 1.08 -2.62 -2.71
N LEU A 75 0.39 -3.52 -3.41
CA LEU A 75 0.86 -4.91 -3.58
C LEU A 75 2.23 -4.95 -4.28
N CYS A 76 2.44 -4.07 -5.25
CA CYS A 76 3.67 -3.91 -5.99
C CYS A 76 4.82 -3.23 -5.21
N THR A 77 4.62 -2.68 -4.01
CA THR A 77 5.73 -2.08 -3.23
C THR A 77 6.08 -2.85 -1.96
N THR A 78 5.15 -3.66 -1.45
CA THR A 78 5.24 -4.35 -0.15
C THR A 78 5.76 -5.79 -0.22
N GLY A 79 6.08 -6.30 -1.42
CA GLY A 79 6.64 -7.65 -1.63
C GLY A 79 5.61 -8.78 -1.71
N TYR A 80 4.31 -8.49 -1.65
CA TYR A 80 3.25 -9.49 -1.84
C TYR A 80 3.24 -10.13 -3.23
N ASP A 81 2.55 -11.26 -3.40
CA ASP A 81 2.43 -11.85 -4.74
C ASP A 81 1.54 -10.97 -5.63
N LEU A 82 1.93 -10.81 -6.88
CA LEU A 82 1.09 -10.19 -7.90
C LEU A 82 0.32 -11.24 -8.72
N ALA A 83 0.54 -12.54 -8.48
CA ALA A 83 -0.17 -13.61 -9.13
C ALA A 83 -1.68 -13.56 -8.84
N ALA A 84 -2.48 -13.66 -9.91
CA ALA A 84 -3.93 -13.67 -9.84
C ALA A 84 -4.47 -14.74 -8.88
N LYS A 85 -3.93 -15.97 -8.95
CA LYS A 85 -4.35 -17.10 -8.10
C LYS A 85 -4.18 -16.80 -6.61
N VAL A 86 -3.07 -16.18 -6.22
CA VAL A 86 -2.78 -15.84 -4.82
C VAL A 86 -3.68 -14.71 -4.35
N ASN A 87 -3.95 -13.70 -5.18
CA ASN A 87 -4.81 -12.58 -4.79
C ASN A 87 -6.29 -12.95 -4.80
N ARG A 88 -6.72 -13.88 -5.65
CA ARG A 88 -8.07 -14.43 -5.62
C ARG A 88 -8.40 -15.12 -4.29
N SER A 89 -7.43 -15.79 -3.66
CA SER A 89 -7.63 -16.41 -2.34
C SER A 89 -7.41 -15.43 -1.19
N ARG A 90 -6.37 -14.59 -1.26
CA ARG A 90 -5.98 -13.69 -0.18
C ARG A 90 -6.85 -12.44 -0.04
N ASN A 91 -7.27 -11.85 -1.16
CA ASN A 91 -8.07 -10.62 -1.17
C ASN A 91 -9.06 -10.70 -2.35
N ARG A 92 -10.13 -11.48 -2.13
CA ARG A 92 -11.19 -11.68 -3.12
C ARG A 92 -11.86 -10.37 -3.58
N PRO A 93 -12.18 -9.40 -2.69
CA PRO A 93 -12.76 -8.13 -3.11
C PRO A 93 -11.89 -7.35 -4.09
N LEU A 94 -10.58 -7.23 -3.83
CA LEU A 94 -9.65 -6.57 -4.75
C LEU A 94 -9.55 -7.30 -6.09
N TYR A 95 -9.52 -8.63 -6.06
CA TYR A 95 -9.53 -9.45 -7.25
C TYR A 95 -10.77 -9.20 -8.11
N GLU A 96 -11.96 -9.21 -7.50
CA GLU A 96 -13.21 -8.98 -8.21
C GLU A 96 -13.34 -7.55 -8.73
N ALA A 97 -12.89 -6.55 -7.97
CA ALA A 97 -12.87 -5.16 -8.43
C ALA A 97 -11.91 -4.95 -9.62
N ALA A 98 -10.73 -5.57 -9.59
CA ALA A 98 -9.79 -5.54 -10.70
C ALA A 98 -10.41 -6.14 -11.99
N LEU A 99 -11.15 -7.24 -11.87
CA LEU A 99 -11.90 -7.81 -13.01
C LEU A 99 -13.05 -6.91 -13.45
N ARG A 100 -13.80 -6.34 -12.52
CA ARG A 100 -14.95 -5.48 -12.80
C ARG A 100 -14.56 -4.24 -13.61
N HIS A 101 -13.45 -3.58 -13.24
CA HIS A 101 -13.05 -2.31 -13.83
C HIS A 101 -12.17 -2.43 -15.07
N HIS A 102 -11.39 -3.52 -15.17
CA HIS A 102 -10.37 -3.66 -16.22
C HIS A 102 -10.49 -4.98 -17.01
N GLY A 103 -11.50 -5.81 -16.73
CA GLY A 103 -11.79 -7.08 -17.40
C GLY A 103 -10.88 -8.23 -16.96
N THR A 104 -9.57 -7.99 -16.79
CA THR A 104 -8.61 -9.01 -16.35
C THR A 104 -7.67 -8.49 -15.27
N TRP A 105 -7.18 -9.39 -14.40
CA TRP A 105 -6.19 -9.04 -13.39
C TRP A 105 -4.90 -8.46 -14.01
N ARG A 106 -4.47 -9.02 -15.15
CA ARG A 106 -3.31 -8.53 -15.89
C ARG A 106 -3.53 -7.10 -16.39
N ALA A 107 -4.70 -6.81 -16.98
CA ALA A 107 -5.05 -5.47 -17.42
C ALA A 107 -5.15 -4.47 -16.26
N ALA A 108 -5.68 -4.89 -15.11
CA ALA A 108 -5.73 -4.05 -13.92
C ALA A 108 -4.33 -3.67 -13.40
N LEU A 109 -3.38 -4.62 -13.37
CA LEU A 109 -1.99 -4.32 -13.01
C LEU A 109 -1.35 -3.33 -13.99
N THR A 110 -1.57 -3.52 -15.30
CA THR A 110 -1.07 -2.59 -16.33
C THR A 110 -1.69 -1.20 -16.17
N ALA A 111 -3.01 -1.11 -15.95
CA ALA A 111 -3.71 0.15 -15.71
C ALA A 111 -3.23 0.85 -14.43
N ALA A 112 -2.81 0.08 -13.42
CA ALA A 112 -2.15 0.57 -12.23
C ALA A 112 -0.69 1.02 -12.46
N GLY A 113 -0.18 1.00 -13.71
CA GLY A 113 1.17 1.43 -14.07
C GLY A 113 2.27 0.42 -13.74
N ILE A 114 1.92 -0.85 -13.50
CA ILE A 114 2.90 -1.89 -13.17
C ILE A 114 3.46 -2.49 -14.47
N ASN A 115 4.77 -2.41 -14.65
CA ASN A 115 5.47 -3.02 -15.77
C ASN A 115 5.62 -4.53 -15.57
N LEU A 116 4.73 -5.29 -16.19
CA LEU A 116 4.66 -6.75 -16.08
C LEU A 116 5.86 -7.51 -16.65
N ALA A 117 6.77 -6.86 -17.38
CA ALA A 117 8.01 -7.50 -17.82
C ALA A 117 8.98 -7.74 -16.64
N ASN A 118 8.91 -6.89 -15.61
CA ASN A 118 9.90 -6.84 -14.54
C ASN A 118 9.27 -7.12 -13.15
N VAL A 119 8.20 -7.91 -13.09
CA VAL A 119 7.48 -8.25 -11.84
C VAL A 119 7.88 -9.57 -11.19
N SER A 120 8.88 -10.25 -11.75
CA SER A 120 9.33 -11.54 -11.24
C SER A 120 9.75 -11.45 -9.77
N ARG A 121 9.42 -12.49 -9.00
CA ARG A 121 9.90 -12.62 -7.62
C ARG A 121 11.36 -13.06 -7.55
N ARG A 122 11.82 -13.74 -8.60
CA ARG A 122 13.18 -14.25 -8.69
C ARG A 122 14.13 -13.07 -8.91
N ARG A 123 15.29 -13.13 -8.26
CA ARG A 123 16.39 -12.24 -8.57
C ARG A 123 16.76 -12.44 -10.05
N PRO A 124 16.96 -11.36 -10.83
CA PRO A 124 17.48 -11.48 -12.19
C PRO A 124 18.83 -12.20 -12.22
N GLU A 125 19.13 -12.86 -13.33
CA GLU A 125 20.44 -13.50 -13.52
C GLU A 125 21.56 -12.47 -13.47
N ASN A 126 22.72 -12.85 -12.90
CA ASN A 126 23.90 -11.99 -12.76
C ASN A 126 23.62 -10.64 -12.06
N PHE A 127 22.67 -10.61 -11.14
CA PHE A 127 22.30 -9.42 -10.38
C PHE A 127 22.77 -9.53 -8.92
N ASP A 128 24.10 -9.52 -8.75
CA ASP A 128 24.80 -9.53 -7.47
C ASP A 128 24.92 -8.13 -6.82
N ARG A 129 25.65 -8.02 -5.72
CA ARG A 129 25.77 -6.78 -4.95
C ARG A 129 26.39 -5.62 -5.75
N GLU A 130 27.40 -5.90 -6.57
CA GLU A 130 28.12 -4.88 -7.34
C GLU A 130 27.27 -4.39 -8.52
N THR A 131 26.67 -5.32 -9.27
CA THR A 131 25.75 -5.01 -10.37
C THR A 131 24.49 -4.30 -9.88
N MET A 132 24.02 -4.57 -8.66
CA MET A 132 22.95 -3.80 -8.00
C MET A 132 23.33 -2.33 -7.79
N ILE A 133 24.52 -2.06 -7.24
CA ILE A 133 25.02 -0.68 -7.03
C ILE A 133 25.18 0.04 -8.36
N LEU A 134 25.78 -0.64 -9.35
CA LEU A 134 25.95 -0.10 -10.69
C LEU A 134 24.60 0.25 -11.32
N TRP A 135 23.59 -0.61 -11.16
CA TRP A 135 22.26 -0.37 -11.70
C TRP A 135 21.59 0.84 -11.07
N ILE A 136 21.73 1.04 -9.76
CA ILE A 136 21.20 2.25 -9.08
C ILE A 136 21.87 3.52 -9.63
N ARG A 137 23.21 3.52 -9.77
CA ARG A 137 23.96 4.66 -10.33
C ARG A 137 23.60 4.96 -11.78
N GLN A 138 23.41 3.92 -12.60
CA GLN A 138 22.97 4.10 -13.99
C GLN A 138 21.57 4.73 -14.06
N ARG A 139 20.68 4.34 -13.15
CA ARG A 139 19.33 4.89 -13.06
C ARG A 139 19.36 6.38 -12.70
N GLU A 140 20.17 6.75 -11.72
CA GLU A 140 20.41 8.16 -11.35
C GLU A 140 21.00 8.97 -12.51
N ALA A 141 22.07 8.46 -13.14
CA ALA A 141 22.73 9.14 -14.25
C ALA A 141 21.81 9.33 -15.48
N ALA A 142 20.83 8.43 -15.65
CA ALA A 142 19.80 8.54 -16.66
C ALA A 142 18.63 9.48 -16.28
N GLY A 143 18.67 10.12 -15.10
CA GLY A 143 17.61 10.99 -14.59
C GLY A 143 16.32 10.25 -14.26
N GLN A 144 16.38 8.93 -14.07
CA GLN A 144 15.21 8.12 -13.72
C GLN A 144 14.96 8.18 -12.21
N SER A 145 13.69 8.13 -11.82
CA SER A 145 13.31 8.25 -10.41
C SER A 145 13.93 7.16 -9.54
N LEU A 146 14.52 7.56 -8.41
CA LEU A 146 15.00 6.67 -7.36
C LEU A 146 13.97 6.46 -6.24
N VAL A 147 12.75 7.01 -6.38
CA VAL A 147 11.66 6.80 -5.42
C VAL A 147 11.28 5.33 -5.45
N TYR A 148 11.50 4.62 -4.35
CA TYR A 148 11.34 3.16 -4.28
C TYR A 148 9.99 2.63 -4.80
N SER A 149 8.90 3.36 -4.57
CA SER A 149 7.58 2.97 -5.08
C SER A 149 7.54 2.98 -6.61
N GLU A 150 8.11 3.99 -7.26
CA GLU A 150 8.17 4.11 -8.72
C GLU A 150 9.13 3.06 -9.31
N VAL A 151 10.29 2.87 -8.69
CA VAL A 151 11.23 1.80 -9.05
C VAL A 151 10.56 0.43 -8.97
N CYS A 152 9.72 0.19 -7.97
CA CYS A 152 8.96 -1.05 -7.86
C CYS A 152 7.93 -1.22 -8.99
N LEU A 153 7.28 -0.15 -9.45
CA LEU A 153 6.31 -0.24 -10.55
C LEU A 153 6.99 -0.58 -11.87
N GLU A 154 8.20 -0.07 -12.09
CA GLU A 154 8.96 -0.26 -13.33
C GLU A 154 9.85 -1.52 -13.34
N ASN A 155 10.48 -1.82 -12.21
CA ASN A 155 11.54 -2.82 -12.04
C ASN A 155 11.43 -3.54 -10.68
N ARG A 156 10.25 -4.08 -10.37
CA ARG A 156 9.96 -4.78 -9.09
C ARG A 156 10.98 -5.86 -8.76
N ASP A 157 11.34 -6.70 -9.71
CA ASP A 157 12.31 -7.78 -9.53
C ASP A 157 13.65 -7.28 -8.99
N LYS A 158 14.20 -6.23 -9.60
CA LYS A 158 15.42 -5.55 -9.18
C LYS A 158 15.24 -4.83 -7.84
N ALA A 159 14.17 -4.06 -7.69
CA ALA A 159 13.88 -3.33 -6.45
C ALA A 159 13.78 -4.27 -5.24
N MET A 160 13.08 -5.39 -5.40
CA MET A 160 12.96 -6.42 -4.37
C MET A 160 14.30 -7.11 -4.10
N ALA A 161 15.07 -7.44 -5.14
CA ALA A 161 16.39 -8.06 -4.97
C ALA A 161 17.35 -7.14 -4.20
N ILE A 162 17.39 -5.85 -4.57
CA ILE A 162 18.20 -4.83 -3.90
C ILE A 162 17.78 -4.69 -2.44
N ARG A 163 16.49 -4.49 -2.17
CA ARG A 163 16.01 -4.33 -0.79
C ARG A 163 16.36 -5.53 0.09
N ARG A 164 16.27 -6.76 -0.43
CA ARG A 164 16.65 -7.97 0.31
C ARG A 164 18.17 -8.05 0.55
N THR A 165 18.99 -7.67 -0.42
CA THR A 165 20.46 -7.75 -0.32
C THR A 165 21.03 -6.70 0.64
N PHE A 166 20.50 -5.47 0.63
CA PHE A 166 21.02 -4.35 1.44
C PHE A 166 20.21 -4.11 2.73
N GLY A 167 19.12 -4.85 2.93
CA GLY A 167 18.19 -4.70 4.05
C GLY A 167 17.16 -3.58 3.86
N SER A 168 17.49 -2.51 3.16
CA SER A 168 16.55 -1.45 2.76
C SER A 168 16.96 -0.80 1.44
N TRP A 169 16.05 -0.03 0.83
CA TRP A 169 16.36 0.76 -0.37
C TRP A 169 17.32 1.90 -0.05
N SER A 170 17.11 2.63 1.06
CA SER A 170 17.99 3.70 1.52
C SER A 170 19.43 3.21 1.75
N LYS A 171 19.64 2.07 2.44
CA LYS A 171 20.97 1.45 2.57
C LYS A 171 21.62 1.07 1.24
N ALA A 172 20.84 0.79 0.20
CA ALA A 172 21.36 0.53 -1.13
C ALA A 172 21.78 1.82 -1.84
N MET A 173 21.04 2.92 -1.65
CA MET A 173 21.42 4.25 -2.14
C MET A 173 22.69 4.77 -1.45
N GLU A 174 22.80 4.60 -0.12
CA GLU A 174 24.03 4.87 0.63
C GLU A 174 25.22 4.09 0.08
N ALA A 175 25.06 2.78 -0.15
CA ALA A 175 26.10 1.95 -0.76
C ALA A 175 26.45 2.35 -2.20
N ALA A 176 25.52 3.02 -2.90
CA ALA A 176 25.75 3.61 -4.20
C ALA A 176 26.40 5.00 -4.15
N ASN A 177 26.62 5.56 -2.95
CA ASN A 177 27.05 6.94 -2.72
C ASN A 177 26.07 7.98 -3.29
N ILE A 178 24.78 7.68 -3.22
CA ILE A 178 23.70 8.61 -3.56
C ILE A 178 23.14 9.14 -2.25
N ALA A 179 23.26 10.46 -2.04
CA ALA A 179 22.72 11.13 -0.86
C ALA A 179 21.22 11.39 -1.01
N ASP A 180 20.47 11.36 0.09
CA ASP A 180 19.08 11.82 0.18
C ASP A 180 18.96 13.34 -0.04
#